data_AF-A0A7Y1X8E9-F1
#
_entry.id   AF-A0A7Y1X8E9-F1
#
_cell.length_a   1.000
_cell.length_b   1.000
_cell.length_c   1.000
_cell.angle_alpha   90.00
_cell.angle_beta   90.00
_cell.angle_gamma   90.00
#
_symmetry.space_group_name_H-M   'P 1'
#
loop_
_entity.id
_entity.type
_entity.pdbx_description
1 polymer ?
#
loop_
_entity_poly.entity_id
_entity_poly.type
_entity_poly.pdbx_seq_one_letter_code
_entity_poly.pdbx_strand_id
1 'polypeptide(L)'
;MTDSLRPDAVYDPTGHPVAVRGMWMKEAALALPNLVKLVYRLMKDSRIPRKSKMILGAILGYMVVPLDIVPDFLPVVGQADDALLLAYGIRHIIDVAGADIVLEHWDGSQDVLELVGQITGFAAGLLPKPVQRLLGRLSSL
;
A
#
# COMPACT_ATOMS: atom_id res chain seq x y z
N MET A 1 30.13 -18.43 18.13
CA MET A 1 29.17 -18.76 17.04
C MET A 1 27.77 -18.44 17.54
N THR A 2 27.39 -17.17 17.52
CA THR A 2 26.05 -16.69 17.83
C THR A 2 25.57 -15.98 16.57
N ASP A 3 25.00 -16.78 15.67
CA ASP A 3 24.54 -16.32 14.37
C ASP A 3 23.09 -15.82 14.51
N SER A 4 22.92 -14.54 14.20
CA SER A 4 21.67 -13.80 13.95
C SER A 4 20.35 -14.40 14.47
N LEU A 5 20.00 -14.12 15.73
CA LEU A 5 18.59 -14.07 16.12
C LEU A 5 17.96 -12.88 15.37
N ARG A 6 17.21 -13.18 14.31
CA ARG A 6 16.42 -12.20 13.56
C ARG A 6 15.26 -11.76 14.46
N PRO A 7 15.18 -10.47 14.86
CA PRO A 7 14.18 -9.98 15.82
C PRO A 7 12.73 -10.04 15.30
N ASP A 8 12.53 -10.42 14.04
CA ASP A 8 11.25 -10.55 13.34
C ASP A 8 10.86 -12.00 13.03
N ALA A 9 11.50 -13.02 13.61
CA ALA A 9 11.11 -14.41 13.38
C ALA A 9 9.93 -14.82 14.27
N VAL A 10 8.73 -14.90 13.69
CA VAL A 10 7.56 -15.55 14.32
C VAL A 10 7.66 -17.05 14.06
N TYR A 11 7.56 -17.86 15.11
CA TYR A 11 7.65 -19.31 15.04
C TYR A 11 6.25 -19.92 15.09
N ASP A 12 6.02 -20.98 14.31
CA ASP A 12 4.79 -21.75 14.41
C ASP A 12 4.78 -22.64 15.68
N PRO A 13 3.64 -23.29 16.04
CA PRO A 13 3.58 -24.18 17.20
C PRO A 13 4.52 -25.39 17.14
N THR A 14 5.15 -25.65 15.99
CA THR A 14 6.11 -26.74 15.76
C THR A 14 7.56 -26.27 15.79
N GLY A 15 7.80 -24.96 15.96
CA GLY A 15 9.13 -24.37 16.06
C GLY A 15 9.78 -24.06 14.71
N HIS A 16 9.03 -24.09 13.60
CA HIS A 16 9.56 -23.65 12.31
C HIS A 16 9.48 -22.12 12.19
N PRO A 17 10.55 -21.46 11.73
CA PRO A 17 10.53 -20.02 11.50
C PRO A 17 9.55 -19.73 10.37
N VAL A 18 8.45 -19.07 10.71
CA VAL A 18 7.51 -18.56 9.72
C VAL A 18 8.09 -17.27 9.19
N ALA A 19 8.24 -17.17 7.87
CA ALA A 19 8.58 -15.90 7.27
C ALA A 19 7.41 -14.93 7.56
N VAL A 20 7.57 -14.06 8.56
CA VAL A 20 6.59 -13.01 8.91
C VAL A 20 6.16 -12.26 7.67
N ARG A 21 7.10 -12.07 6.74
CA ARG A 21 6.85 -11.44 5.45
C ARG A 21 5.77 -12.13 4.62
N GLY A 22 5.74 -13.46 4.59
CA GLY A 22 4.76 -14.23 3.83
C GLY A 22 3.37 -14.26 4.47
N MET A 23 3.29 -14.13 5.80
CA MET A 23 2.02 -14.13 6.54
C MET A 23 1.24 -12.85 6.28
N TRP A 24 1.86 -11.68 6.47
CA TRP A 24 1.20 -10.39 6.21
C TRP A 24 0.85 -10.21 4.72
N MET A 25 1.68 -10.74 3.79
CA MET A 25 1.36 -10.67 2.35
C MET A 25 0.10 -11.45 2.00
N LYS A 26 -0.12 -12.61 2.63
CA LYS A 26 -1.35 -13.40 2.46
C LYS A 26 -2.55 -12.67 3.06
N GLU A 27 -2.40 -12.13 4.26
CA GLU A 27 -3.47 -11.35 4.90
C GLU A 27 -3.84 -10.10 4.09
N ALA A 28 -2.84 -9.36 3.61
CA ALA A 28 -3.04 -8.22 2.72
C ALA A 28 -3.75 -8.63 1.42
N ALA A 29 -3.34 -9.75 0.80
CA ALA A 29 -3.99 -10.27 -0.40
C ALA A 29 -5.46 -10.67 -0.14
N LEU A 30 -5.75 -11.28 1.01
CA LEU A 30 -7.12 -11.61 1.41
C LEU A 30 -7.96 -10.37 1.73
N ALA A 31 -7.33 -9.28 2.18
CA ALA A 31 -8.00 -8.02 2.47
C ALA A 31 -8.23 -7.14 1.21
N LEU A 32 -7.56 -7.42 0.10
CA LEU A 32 -7.69 -6.64 -1.15
C LEU A 32 -9.14 -6.44 -1.62
N PRO A 33 -10.01 -7.48 -1.67
CA PRO A 33 -11.40 -7.28 -2.10
C PRO A 33 -12.16 -6.29 -1.20
N ASN A 34 -11.90 -6.32 0.10
CA ASN A 34 -12.53 -5.41 1.06
C ASN A 34 -11.96 -3.99 0.92
N LEU A 35 -10.66 -3.85 0.65
CA LEU A 35 -10.03 -2.57 0.38
C LEU A 35 -10.57 -1.93 -0.90
N VAL A 36 -10.77 -2.70 -1.96
CA VAL A 36 -11.40 -2.22 -3.20
C VAL A 36 -12.84 -1.76 -2.95
N LYS A 37 -13.63 -2.53 -2.20
CA LYS A 37 -14.99 -2.13 -1.80
C LYS A 37 -15.00 -0.84 -0.99
N LEU A 38 -14.09 -0.71 -0.02
CA LEU A 38 -13.95 0.50 0.78
C LEU A 38 -13.66 1.70 -0.12
N VAL A 39 -12.63 1.63 -0.95
CA VAL A 39 -12.28 2.71 -1.89
C VAL A 39 -13.47 3.08 -2.78
N TYR A 40 -14.18 2.09 -3.32
CA TYR A 40 -15.38 2.32 -4.12
C TYR A 40 -16.49 3.04 -3.34
N ARG A 41 -16.74 2.64 -2.09
CA ARG A 41 -17.74 3.27 -1.21
C ARG A 41 -17.35 4.71 -0.84
N LEU A 42 -16.08 4.95 -0.49
CA LEU A 42 -15.55 6.29 -0.23
C LEU A 42 -15.68 7.18 -1.47
N MET A 43 -15.35 6.68 -2.66
CA MET A 43 -15.54 7.41 -3.91
C MET A 43 -17.00 7.83 -4.16
N LYS A 44 -17.98 7.11 -3.58
CA LYS A 44 -19.42 7.44 -3.67
C LYS A 44 -19.94 8.31 -2.52
N ASP A 45 -19.24 8.37 -1.39
CA ASP A 45 -19.67 9.10 -0.20
C ASP A 45 -19.65 10.63 -0.42
N SER A 46 -20.78 11.31 -0.25
CA SER A 46 -20.90 12.74 -0.52
C SER A 46 -20.11 13.62 0.44
N ARG A 47 -19.71 13.11 1.61
CA ARG A 47 -18.92 13.82 2.62
C ARG A 47 -17.46 14.01 2.18
N ILE A 48 -16.97 13.17 1.25
CA ILE A 48 -15.59 13.26 0.77
C ILE A 48 -15.46 14.35 -0.32
N PRO A 49 -14.51 15.29 -0.17
CA PRO A 49 -14.23 16.32 -1.16
C PRO A 49 -14.02 15.75 -2.57
N ARG A 50 -14.67 16.36 -3.56
CA ARG A 50 -14.53 15.96 -4.98
C ARG A 50 -13.07 15.99 -5.45
N LYS A 51 -12.26 16.92 -4.94
CA LYS A 51 -10.83 17.00 -5.28
C LYS A 51 -10.07 15.71 -4.93
N SER A 52 -10.28 15.15 -3.74
CA SER A 52 -9.62 13.90 -3.33
C SER A 52 -10.07 12.71 -4.17
N LYS A 53 -11.37 12.67 -4.53
CA LYS A 53 -11.90 11.67 -5.46
C LYS A 53 -11.29 11.81 -6.86
N MET A 54 -11.11 13.03 -7.34
CA MET A 54 -10.46 13.29 -8.63
C MET A 54 -8.99 12.87 -8.61
N ILE A 55 -8.27 13.12 -7.51
CA ILE A 55 -6.88 12.67 -7.36
C ILE A 55 -6.79 11.15 -7.47
N LEU A 56 -7.58 10.42 -6.66
CA LEU A 56 -7.57 8.96 -6.70
C LEU A 56 -8.08 8.42 -8.04
N GLY A 57 -9.13 9.03 -8.60
CA GLY A 57 -9.66 8.69 -9.92
C GLY A 57 -8.66 8.93 -11.05
N ALA A 58 -7.82 9.96 -10.96
CA ALA A 58 -6.77 10.23 -11.93
C ALA A 58 -5.62 9.21 -11.82
N ILE A 59 -5.24 8.83 -10.59
CA ILE A 59 -4.24 7.77 -10.35
C ILE A 59 -4.75 6.43 -10.91
N LEU A 60 -5.99 6.05 -10.58
CA LEU A 60 -6.61 4.84 -11.12
C LEU A 60 -6.77 4.90 -12.63
N GLY A 61 -7.18 6.06 -13.17
CA GLY A 61 -7.29 6.30 -14.60
C GLY A 61 -5.96 6.13 -15.31
N TYR A 62 -4.88 6.69 -14.75
CA TYR A 62 -3.52 6.49 -15.24
C TYR A 62 -3.12 4.99 -15.27
N MET A 63 -3.54 4.19 -14.28
CA MET A 63 -3.27 2.74 -14.26
C MET A 63 -4.15 1.91 -15.20
N VAL A 64 -5.39 2.36 -15.48
CA VAL A 64 -6.39 1.63 -16.29
C VAL A 64 -6.31 2.00 -17.77
N VAL A 65 -5.76 3.17 -18.12
CA VAL A 65 -5.37 3.47 -19.50
C VAL A 65 -4.44 2.33 -19.94
N PRO A 66 -4.78 1.58 -20.99
CA PRO A 66 -4.05 0.38 -21.36
C PRO A 66 -2.61 0.78 -21.63
N LEU A 67 -1.65 0.14 -20.96
CA LEU A 67 -0.65 -0.77 -21.54
C LEU A 67 -0.12 -0.49 -22.99
N ASP A 68 -0.24 0.71 -23.55
CA ASP A 68 -0.21 0.90 -25.00
C ASP A 68 0.75 2.02 -25.44
N ILE A 69 2.02 1.95 -25.01
CA ILE A 69 3.20 2.41 -25.80
C ILE A 69 4.48 1.58 -25.56
N VAL A 70 4.66 0.89 -24.43
CA VAL A 70 5.91 0.12 -24.19
C VAL A 70 5.64 -1.39 -24.07
N PRO A 71 5.80 -2.15 -25.17
CA PRO A 71 6.00 -3.58 -25.09
C PRO A 71 7.38 -3.90 -24.44
N ASP A 72 7.35 -4.77 -23.42
CA ASP A 72 8.31 -5.87 -23.19
C ASP A 72 9.75 -5.70 -22.64
N PHE A 73 10.19 -4.71 -21.83
CA PHE A 73 11.62 -4.74 -21.35
C PHE A 73 12.05 -4.32 -19.92
N LEU A 74 11.17 -4.01 -18.96
CA LEU A 74 11.63 -3.66 -17.58
C LEU A 74 10.87 -4.42 -16.48
N PRO A 75 11.24 -5.66 -16.15
CA PRO A 75 10.44 -6.51 -15.26
C PRO A 75 10.42 -6.09 -13.77
N VAL A 76 11.21 -5.08 -13.34
CA VAL A 76 11.39 -4.81 -11.89
C VAL A 76 11.50 -3.32 -11.49
N VAL A 77 11.73 -2.38 -12.42
CA VAL A 77 12.13 -0.99 -12.05
C VAL A 77 11.00 0.05 -12.17
N GLY A 78 9.96 -0.17 -13.00
CA GLY A 78 8.86 0.78 -13.20
C GLY A 78 7.64 0.60 -12.29
N GLN A 79 7.46 -0.57 -11.67
CA GLN A 79 6.23 -0.93 -10.94
C GLN A 79 6.16 -0.35 -9.52
N ALA A 80 7.30 -0.02 -8.91
CA ALA A 80 7.35 0.50 -7.54
C ALA A 80 6.75 1.91 -7.45
N ASP A 81 7.00 2.75 -8.45
CA ASP A 81 6.52 4.13 -8.49
C ASP A 81 4.99 4.18 -8.63
N ASP A 82 4.40 3.32 -9.48
CA ASP A 82 2.95 3.24 -9.64
C ASP A 82 2.27 2.65 -8.40
N ALA A 83 2.87 1.63 -7.77
CA ALA A 83 2.36 1.05 -6.53
C ALA A 83 2.41 2.05 -5.37
N LEU A 84 3.48 2.85 -5.28
CA LEU A 84 3.61 3.95 -4.34
C LEU A 84 2.56 5.03 -4.58
N LEU A 85 2.35 5.41 -5.83
CA LEU A 85 1.37 6.42 -6.20
C LEU A 85 -0.06 5.96 -5.88
N LEU A 86 -0.37 4.69 -6.15
CA LEU A 86 -1.66 4.09 -5.79
C LEU A 86 -1.84 4.01 -4.28
N ALA A 87 -0.84 3.51 -3.54
CA ALA A 87 -0.88 3.45 -2.08
C ALA A 87 -1.07 4.85 -1.48
N TYR A 88 -0.38 5.86 -2.02
CA TYR A 88 -0.56 7.25 -1.65
C TYR A 88 -1.99 7.75 -1.92
N GLY A 89 -2.55 7.47 -3.10
CA GLY A 89 -3.92 7.87 -3.43
C GLY A 89 -4.96 7.25 -2.48
N ILE A 90 -4.81 5.97 -2.16
CA ILE A 90 -5.66 5.25 -1.19
C ILE A 90 -5.50 5.85 0.20
N ARG A 91 -4.25 6.06 0.64
CA ARG A 91 -3.96 6.69 1.94
C ARG A 91 -4.56 8.09 2.03
N HIS A 92 -4.41 8.89 0.99
CA HIS A 92 -4.93 10.25 0.92
C HIS A 92 -6.46 10.27 1.07
N ILE A 93 -7.20 9.41 0.35
CA ILE A 93 -8.66 9.41 0.46
C ILE A 93 -9.14 8.92 1.85
N ILE A 94 -8.40 7.98 2.46
CA ILE A 94 -8.68 7.49 3.82
C ILE A 94 -8.44 8.57 4.86
N ASP A 95 -7.31 9.28 4.77
CA ASP A 95 -6.97 10.38 5.68
C ASP A 95 -7.99 11.53 5.57
N VAL A 96 -8.44 11.85 4.35
CA VAL A 96 -9.45 12.88 4.11
C VAL A 96 -10.85 12.46 4.56
N ALA A 97 -11.19 11.18 4.43
CA ALA A 97 -12.45 10.64 4.93
C ALA A 97 -12.52 10.66 6.47
N GLY A 98 -11.38 10.44 7.13
CA GLY A 98 -11.32 10.31 8.58
C GLY A 98 -11.80 8.93 9.07
N ALA A 99 -11.40 8.58 10.29
CA ALA A 99 -11.62 7.25 10.85
C ALA A 99 -13.10 6.85 10.90
N ASP A 100 -14.00 7.78 11.27
CA ASP A 100 -15.43 7.48 11.42
C ASP A 100 -16.07 7.00 10.11
N ILE A 101 -15.81 7.72 9.01
CA ILE A 101 -16.36 7.38 7.68
C ILE A 101 -15.70 6.10 7.14
N VAL A 102 -14.40 5.94 7.38
CA VAL A 102 -13.67 4.75 6.93
C VAL A 102 -14.20 3.48 7.60
N LEU A 103 -14.42 3.52 8.92
CA LEU A 103 -14.94 2.39 9.69
C LEU A 103 -16.42 2.10 9.34
N GLU A 104 -17.22 3.11 9.01
CA GLU A 104 -18.60 2.94 8.53
C GLU A 104 -18.66 2.11 7.23
N HIS A 105 -17.65 2.25 6.36
CA HIS A 105 -17.61 1.58 5.05
C HIS A 105 -16.74 0.32 5.01
N TRP A 106 -16.03 -0.01 6.09
CA TRP A 106 -15.08 -1.13 6.14
C TRP A 106 -15.77 -2.46 6.45
N ASP A 107 -15.58 -3.45 5.57
CA ASP A 107 -16.13 -4.81 5.72
C ASP A 107 -15.04 -5.86 6.06
N GLY A 108 -13.78 -5.44 6.23
CA GLY A 108 -12.68 -6.36 6.48
C GLY A 108 -12.51 -6.71 7.96
N SER A 109 -11.92 -7.86 8.23
CA SER A 109 -11.59 -8.29 9.60
C SER A 109 -10.28 -7.70 10.13
N GLN A 110 -9.45 -7.15 9.24
CA GLN A 110 -8.18 -6.49 9.57
C GLN A 110 -8.40 -5.03 9.96
N ASP A 111 -7.43 -4.43 10.67
CA ASP A 111 -7.37 -2.98 10.80
C ASP A 111 -6.94 -2.37 9.46
N VAL A 112 -7.82 -1.55 8.89
CA VAL A 112 -7.59 -0.91 7.58
C VAL A 112 -6.45 0.09 7.60
N LEU A 113 -6.26 0.82 8.69
CA LEU A 113 -5.21 1.83 8.83
C LEU A 113 -3.86 1.14 8.92
N GLU A 114 -3.79 0.04 9.66
CA GLU A 114 -2.60 -0.80 9.73
C GLU A 114 -2.28 -1.41 8.36
N LEU A 115 -3.27 -2.00 7.68
CA LEU A 115 -3.11 -2.60 6.35
C LEU A 115 -2.54 -1.59 5.34
N VAL A 116 -3.10 -0.39 5.29
CA VAL A 116 -2.64 0.67 4.37
C VAL A 116 -1.24 1.15 4.76
N GLY A 117 -0.93 1.22 6.05
CA GLY A 117 0.41 1.50 6.55
C GLY A 117 1.44 0.46 6.09
N GLN A 118 1.10 -0.83 6.20
CA GLN A 118 1.96 -1.94 5.76
C GLN A 118 2.17 -1.92 4.23
N ILE A 119 1.12 -1.71 3.44
CA ILE A 119 1.21 -1.60 1.97
C ILE A 119 2.11 -0.43 1.57
N THR A 120 1.92 0.74 2.19
CA THR A 120 2.71 1.94 1.91
C THR A 120 4.18 1.73 2.30
N GLY A 121 4.44 1.14 3.47
CA GLY A 121 5.80 0.84 3.93
C GLY A 121 6.51 -0.19 3.05
N PHE A 122 5.80 -1.22 2.59
CA PHE A 122 6.31 -2.17 1.63
C PHE A 122 6.67 -1.51 0.30
N ALA A 123 5.76 -0.71 -0.26
CA ALA A 123 5.98 0.02 -1.51
C ALA A 123 7.18 0.98 -1.42
N ALA A 124 7.34 1.68 -0.29
CA ALA A 124 8.50 2.53 -0.03
C ALA A 124 9.82 1.73 0.09
N GLY A 125 9.74 0.50 0.61
CA GLY A 125 10.85 -0.43 0.70
C GLY A 125 11.29 -1.02 -0.65
N LEU A 126 10.48 -0.91 -1.70
CA LEU A 126 10.84 -1.31 -3.06
C LEU A 126 11.72 -0.27 -3.77
N LEU A 127 11.80 0.96 -3.26
CA LEU A 127 12.71 1.98 -3.80
C LEU A 127 14.18 1.57 -3.56
N PRO A 128 15.05 1.64 -4.57
CA PRO A 128 16.47 1.40 -4.40
C PRO A 128 17.08 2.34 -3.34
N LYS A 129 17.91 1.79 -2.44
CA LYS A 129 18.65 2.54 -1.40
C LYS A 129 19.33 3.86 -1.85
N PRO A 130 19.88 4.02 -3.09
CA PRO A 130 20.40 5.32 -3.52
C PRO A 130 19.35 6.43 -3.58
N VAL A 131 18.08 6.13 -3.88
CA VAL A 131 16.98 7.11 -3.94
C VAL A 131 16.57 7.55 -2.53
N GLN A 132 16.50 6.62 -1.59
CA GLN A 132 16.21 6.92 -0.17
C GLN A 132 17.27 7.87 0.43
N ARG A 133 18.55 7.69 0.07
CA ARG A 133 19.65 8.59 0.49
C ARG A 133 19.54 9.99 -0.12
N LEU A 134 18.92 10.15 -1.29
CA LEU A 134 18.74 11.45 -1.93
C LEU A 134 17.60 12.24 -1.28
N LEU A 135 16.48 11.59 -0.96
CA LEU A 135 15.35 12.22 -0.27
C LEU A 135 15.72 12.70 1.14
N GLY A 136 16.51 11.93 1.89
CA GLY A 136 16.98 12.34 3.22
C GLY A 136 17.91 13.57 3.21
N ARG A 137 18.58 13.85 2.09
CA ARG A 137 19.42 15.06 1.93
C ARG A 137 18.63 16.31 1.58
N LEU A 138 17.41 16.15 1.05
CA LEU A 138 16.54 17.27 0.67
C LEU A 138 15.64 17.72 1.82
N SER A 139 15.32 16.83 2.76
CA SER A 139 14.55 17.16 3.96
C SER A 139 15.37 17.80 5.08
N SER A 140 16.67 18.01 4.86
CA SER A 140 17.63 18.58 5.82
C SER A 140 18.25 19.90 5.34
N LEU A 141 17.70 20.46 4.25
CA LEU A 141 17.96 21.81 3.73
C LEU A 141 16.70 22.66 3.91
#